data_AF-A0A935BHI1-F1
#
_entry.id   AF-A0A935BHI1-F1
#
_cell.length_a   1.000
_cell.length_b   1.000
_cell.length_c   1.000
_cell.angle_alpha   90.00
_cell.angle_beta   90.00
_cell.angle_gamma   90.00
#
_symmetry.space_group_name_H-M   'P 1'
#
loop_
_entity.id
_entity.type
_entity.pdbx_description
1 polymer ?
#
loop_
_entity_poly.entity_id
_entity_poly.type
_entity_poly.pdbx_seq_one_letter_code
_entity_poly.pdbx_strand_id
1 'polypeptide(L)' 'MSNVFVGKGNLGTAPTLKRVSVNGEDRAVCELRVFLTNTAAMLRARYSRAAASG' A
#
# COMPACT_ATOMS: atom_id res chain seq x y z
N MET A 1 -5.29 -2.01 -13.88
CA MET A 1 -5.02 -2.66 -12.59
C MET A 1 -4.83 -1.58 -11.54
N SER A 2 -5.64 -1.56 -10.49
CA SER A 2 -5.55 -0.53 -9.45
C SER A 2 -4.54 -0.98 -8.39
N ASN A 3 -3.32 -0.41 -8.41
CA ASN A 3 -2.27 -0.67 -7.42
C ASN A 3 -2.35 0.27 -6.21
N VAL A 4 -3.55 0.71 -5.84
CA VAL A 4 -3.77 1.66 -4.75
C VAL A 4 -4.18 0.88 -3.51
N PHE A 5 -3.35 0.94 -2.48
CA PHE A 5 -3.63 0.42 -1.14
C PHE A 5 -3.75 1.61 -0.18
N VAL A 6 -4.87 1.70 0.56
CA VAL A 6 -5.10 2.74 1.56
C VAL A 6 -5.41 2.06 2.89
N GLY A 7 -4.79 2.51 3.97
CA GLY A 7 -5.02 1.95 5.29
C GLY A 7 -4.37 2.76 6.40
N LYS A 8 -4.74 2.47 7.64
CA LYS A 8 -4.12 3.00 8.85
C LYS A 8 -3.52 1.85 9.66
N GLY A 9 -2.38 2.09 10.28
CA GLY A 9 -1.62 1.05 10.93
C GLY A 9 -0.44 1.58 11.72
N ASN A 10 0.24 0.65 12.38
CA ASN A 10 1.48 0.92 13.12
C ASN A 10 2.69 0.50 12.31
N LEU A 11 3.82 1.17 12.56
CA LEU A 11 5.11 0.71 12.04
C LEU A 11 5.53 -0.58 12.75
N GLY A 12 5.98 -1.56 11.97
CA GLY A 12 6.49 -2.82 12.50
C GLY A 12 7.91 -2.72 13.03
N THR A 13 8.70 -1.81 12.48
CA THR A 13 10.08 -1.51 12.89
C THR A 13 10.36 -0.03 12.69
N ALA A 14 11.49 0.46 13.22
CA ALA A 14 11.97 1.79 12.89
C ALA A 14 12.17 1.93 11.36
N PRO A 15 11.72 3.04 10.74
CA PRO A 15 12.01 3.35 9.35
C PRO A 15 13.51 3.36 9.08
N THR A 16 13.92 2.93 7.90
CA THR A 16 15.32 3.06 7.48
C THR A 16 15.44 3.90 6.23
N LEU A 17 16.35 4.88 6.26
CA LEU A 17 16.69 5.67 5.08
C LEU A 17 17.83 4.97 4.34
N LYS A 18 17.66 4.76 3.05
CA LYS A 18 18.63 4.12 2.16
C LYS A 18 18.91 4.99 0.96
N ARG A 19 20.03 4.73 0.30
CA ARG A 19 20.43 5.32 -0.97
C ARG A 19 20.45 4.25 -2.03
N VAL A 20 19.75 4.48 -3.14
CA VAL A 20 19.60 3.52 -4.22
C VAL A 20 19.80 4.21 -5.56
N SER A 21 20.50 3.54 -6.47
CA SER A 21 20.65 4.00 -7.85
C SER A 21 19.35 3.75 -8.61
N VAL A 22 18.72 4.81 -9.09
CA VAL A 22 17.53 4.76 -9.95
C VAL A 22 17.85 5.52 -11.21
N ASN A 23 17.88 4.83 -12.35
CA ASN A 23 18.24 5.40 -13.65
C ASN A 23 19.61 6.14 -13.64
N GLY A 24 20.56 5.66 -12.84
CA GLY A 24 21.89 6.27 -12.69
C GLY A 24 21.96 7.43 -11.70
N GLU A 25 20.85 7.86 -11.10
CA GLU A 25 20.82 8.86 -10.03
C GLU A 25 20.77 8.20 -8.66
N ASP A 26 21.59 8.69 -7.72
CA ASP A 26 21.52 8.25 -6.32
C ASP A 26 20.35 8.94 -5.60
N ARG A 27 19.33 8.17 -5.26
CA ARG A 27 18.10 8.66 -4.63
C ARG A 27 17.98 8.15 -3.20
N ALA A 28 17.66 9.07 -2.29
CA ALA A 28 17.28 8.72 -0.93
C ALA A 28 15.86 8.14 -0.92
N VAL A 29 15.71 6.95 -0.35
CA VAL A 29 14.43 6.24 -0.22
C VAL A 29 14.22 5.80 1.21
N CYS A 30 12.96 5.78 1.65
CA CYS A 30 12.57 5.33 2.98
C CYS A 30 11.94 3.94 2.88
N GLU A 31 12.50 2.97 3.60
CA GLU A 31 11.94 1.63 3.73
C GLU A 31 11.18 1.50 5.04
N LEU A 32 9.93 1.03 4.93
CA LEU A 32 8.94 0.99 6.01
C LEU A 32 8.21 -0.35 6.00
N ARG A 33 7.91 -0.88 7.18
CA ARG A 33 6.96 -1.99 7.36
C ARG A 33 5.75 -1.47 8.14
N VAL A 34 4.55 -1.61 7.59
CA VAL A 34 3.30 -1.14 8.21
C VAL A 34 2.38 -2.34 8.46
N PHE A 35 1.94 -2.51 9.69
CA PHE A 35 0.87 -3.44 10.06
C PHE A 35 -0.47 -2.70 10.08
N LEU A 36 -1.38 -3.03 9.17
CA LEU A 36 -2.69 -2.40 9.10
C LEU A 36 -3.58 -2.91 10.23
N THR A 37 -4.15 -1.98 11.01
CA THR A 37 -4.93 -2.31 12.23
C THR A 37 -6.34 -2.81 11.91
N ASN A 38 -6.82 -2.68 10.67
CA ASN A 38 -8.14 -3.18 10.26
C ASN A 38 -8.20 -3.49 8.77
N THR A 39 -7.92 -4.74 8.39
CA THR A 39 -8.08 -5.24 7.01
C THR A 39 -9.47 -5.81 6.71
N ALA A 40 -10.51 -5.49 7.51
CA ALA A 40 -11.88 -5.91 7.18
C ALA A 40 -12.62 -4.93 6.23
N ALA A 41 -12.12 -3.70 6.01
CA ALA A 41 -12.89 -2.65 5.36
C ALA A 41 -12.56 -2.33 3.89
N MET A 42 -11.57 -2.96 3.24
CA MET A 42 -11.19 -2.55 1.86
C MET A 42 -11.13 -3.64 0.78
N LEU A 43 -11.42 -4.91 1.09
CA LEU A 43 -11.66 -5.91 0.03
C LEU A 43 -13.12 -5.90 -0.50
N ARG A 44 -14.02 -5.13 0.13
CA ARG A 44 -15.47 -5.13 -0.18
C ARG A 44 -15.94 -4.09 -1.20
N ALA A 45 -15.06 -3.25 -1.74
CA ALA A 45 -15.47 -2.09 -2.53
C ALA A 45 -15.61 -2.33 -4.07
N ARG A 46 -15.41 -3.55 -4.58
CA ARG A 46 -15.49 -3.82 -6.04
C ARG A 46 -16.26 -5.08 -6.47
N TYR A 47 -17.15 -5.62 -5.63
CA TYR A 47 -17.99 -6.78 -6.00
C TYR A 47 -19.49 -6.58 -5.74
N SER A 48 -20.04 -5.36 -5.81
CA SER A 48 -21.49 -5.15 -5.58
C SER A 48 -22.23 -4.31 -6.62
N ARG A 49 -21.77 -4.25 -7.89
CA ARG A 49 -22.64 -3.81 -8.99
C ARG A 49 -22.14 -4.28 -10.37
N ALA A 50 -22.20 -5.60 -10.61
CA ALA A 50 -22.09 -6.17 -11.97
C ALA A 50 -22.96 -7.44 -12.12
N ALA A 51 -24.13 -7.47 -11.46
CA ALA A 51 -25.12 -8.53 -11.64
C ALA A 51 -26.52 -7.95 -11.42
N ALA A 52 -27.01 -7.20 -12.40
CA ALA A 52 -28.43 -6.91 -12.63
C ALA A 52 -28.58 -6.24 -14.00
N SER A 53 -28.29 -6.99 -15.06
CA SER A 53 -28.84 -6.74 -16.39
C SER A 53 -29.82 -7.88 -16.66
N GLY A 54 -31.10 -7.57 -16.47
CA GLY A 54 -32.27 -8.36 -16.79
C GLY A 54 -33.43 -7.40 -16.90
#